data_AF-A0A195CYG0-F1
#
_entry.id   AF-A0A195CYG0-F1
#
_cell.length_a   1.000
_cell.length_b   1.000
_cell.length_c   1.000
_cell.angle_alpha   90.00
_cell.angle_beta   90.00
_cell.angle_gamma   90.00
#
_symmetry.space_group_name_H-M   'P 1'
#
loop_
_entity.id
_entity.type
_entity.pdbx_description
1 polymer ?
#
loop_
_entity_poly.entity_id
_entity_poly.type
_entity_poly.pdbx_seq_one_letter_code
_entity_poly.pdbx_strand_id
1 'polypeptide(L)'
;MSHYRPWGSTENGQIEFESLSDETLEGALNVLRKSFFLYENICKAVELISEPGASKELEELCLYAAKDGVSVVAIDIATNEVVGVAFNKIQVPSSNSEKSYFECFSENCRYKSSKALIDLMIDVDSRIDLFKHYNVNCILEIMFLATLPNYGKRRIGEMLVASSLELGNELRRGKNVRIPIMIQGSNEVTNANVVPALASAIMSSDYSYRIAMKLHFDQLLVASFDEFEYNGKKYSELLNSQVHRQCESLRRIMSVCLGTDRSGAIEFRLLSKDRIEDALIVQQHSMRHECIAIGMGMYEDPGAAEEMQLVFREVIKDGCTTSPQPEEDAFAVFVESNIKHRSCRDLIEFIDGVKSQVDIFEKYNARGATEIFYIGTDPKCQARGIGWQITEKSLEVARGLRTRKLKQICVADKIVNEHVRPEVAFAVAASTYSQRIMEKLNFETLNEVRYEDYVRGGKKMSDRIGNVHKTAKLTARKL
;
A
#
# COMPACT_ATOMS: atom_id res chain seq x y z
N MET A 1 -12.43 -27.62 16.06
CA MET A 1 -11.08 -27.07 16.32
C MET A 1 -11.15 -25.59 16.00
N SER A 2 -10.95 -24.73 17.01
CA SER A 2 -11.25 -23.29 16.92
C SER A 2 -10.24 -22.56 16.03
N HIS A 3 -10.68 -22.13 14.84
CA HIS A 3 -10.01 -21.13 14.02
C HIS A 3 -10.55 -19.75 14.44
N TYR A 4 -9.90 -19.08 15.39
CA TYR A 4 -10.21 -17.68 15.72
C TYR A 4 -8.96 -16.82 15.53
N ARG A 5 -8.98 -15.97 14.50
CA ARG A 5 -8.36 -14.64 14.45
C ARG A 5 -9.10 -13.83 13.40
N PRO A 6 -9.77 -12.75 13.83
CA PRO A 6 -9.30 -11.46 13.36
C PRO A 6 -9.43 -10.44 14.52
N TRP A 7 -8.38 -10.09 15.25
CA TRP A 7 -7.04 -9.68 14.81
C TRP A 7 -5.95 -9.82 15.90
N GLY A 8 -5.93 -10.97 16.58
CA GLY A 8 -4.80 -11.45 17.38
C GLY A 8 -4.84 -11.02 18.84
N SER A 9 -3.72 -11.18 19.53
CA SER A 9 -3.60 -10.86 20.95
C SER A 9 -2.23 -10.27 21.26
N THR A 10 -2.11 -9.61 22.41
CA THR A 10 -0.79 -9.23 22.95
C THR A 10 0.09 -10.46 23.14
N GLU A 11 1.42 -10.29 23.19
CA GLU A 11 2.37 -11.42 23.32
C GLU A 11 2.10 -12.31 24.53
N ASN A 12 1.59 -11.73 25.62
CA ASN A 12 1.21 -12.44 26.83
C ASN A 12 -0.23 -13.01 26.79
N GLY A 13 -0.96 -12.83 25.69
CA GLY A 13 -2.34 -13.28 25.51
C GLY A 13 -3.37 -12.56 26.37
N GLN A 14 -3.02 -11.49 27.09
CA GLN A 14 -3.96 -10.83 28.03
C GLN A 14 -5.05 -10.03 27.32
N ILE A 15 -4.69 -9.36 26.22
CA ILE A 15 -5.60 -8.51 25.47
C ILE A 15 -5.84 -9.14 24.10
N GLU A 16 -7.11 -9.32 23.75
CA GLU A 16 -7.56 -9.77 22.43
C GLU A 16 -8.04 -8.58 21.61
N PHE A 17 -7.81 -8.63 20.29
CA PHE A 17 -8.26 -7.61 19.35
C PHE A 17 -9.28 -8.23 18.42
N GLU A 18 -10.44 -7.62 18.29
CA GLU A 18 -11.59 -8.20 17.56
C GLU A 18 -12.36 -7.14 16.80
N SER A 19 -13.15 -7.58 15.82
CA SER A 19 -14.15 -6.72 15.17
C SER A 19 -15.12 -6.18 16.20
N LEU A 20 -15.42 -4.89 16.10
CA LEU A 20 -16.57 -4.34 16.81
C LEU A 20 -17.81 -5.16 16.44
N SER A 21 -18.60 -5.50 17.45
CA SER A 21 -19.82 -6.29 17.35
C SER A 21 -20.93 -5.64 18.19
N ASP A 22 -22.15 -6.15 18.09
CA ASP A 22 -23.26 -5.67 18.92
C ASP A 22 -22.97 -5.83 20.42
N GLU A 23 -22.29 -6.91 20.81
CA GLU A 23 -21.94 -7.20 22.20
C GLU A 23 -20.86 -6.25 22.76
N THR A 24 -19.97 -5.77 21.90
CA THR A 24 -18.83 -4.92 22.30
C THR A 24 -19.08 -3.44 22.08
N LEU A 25 -20.17 -3.06 21.39
CA LEU A 25 -20.51 -1.68 21.05
C LEU A 25 -20.60 -0.75 22.26
N GLU A 26 -21.35 -1.14 23.28
CA GLU A 26 -21.50 -0.29 24.48
C GLU A 26 -20.18 -0.17 25.25
N GLY A 27 -19.37 -1.24 25.28
CA GLY A 27 -18.03 -1.22 25.84
C GLY A 27 -17.13 -0.21 25.12
N ALA A 28 -17.15 -0.22 23.78
CA ALA A 28 -16.44 0.73 22.94
C ALA A 28 -16.86 2.20 23.19
N LEU A 29 -18.16 2.48 23.29
CA LEU A 29 -18.65 3.82 23.63
C LEU A 29 -18.22 4.24 25.05
N ASN A 30 -18.24 3.31 26.00
CA ASN A 30 -17.74 3.56 27.35
C ASN A 30 -16.23 3.88 27.37
N VAL A 31 -15.42 3.29 26.48
CA VAL A 31 -14.00 3.71 26.31
C VAL A 31 -13.89 5.15 25.85
N LEU A 32 -14.74 5.61 24.91
CA LEU A 32 -14.74 7.01 24.48
C LEU A 32 -15.09 7.95 25.65
N ARG A 33 -16.15 7.62 26.39
CA ARG A 33 -16.61 8.40 27.56
C ARG A 33 -15.56 8.51 28.66
N LYS A 34 -14.85 7.42 28.96
CA LYS A 34 -13.86 7.34 30.04
C LYS A 34 -12.44 7.68 29.61
N SER A 35 -12.21 7.92 28.32
CA SER A 35 -10.88 8.20 27.80
C SER A 35 -10.88 9.30 26.74
N PHE A 36 -11.37 9.01 25.53
CA PHE A 36 -11.23 9.91 24.39
C PHE A 36 -11.74 11.33 24.68
N PHE A 37 -13.00 11.46 25.09
CA PHE A 37 -13.62 12.77 25.33
C PHE A 37 -12.97 13.55 26.49
N LEU A 38 -12.29 12.85 27.42
CA LEU A 38 -11.62 13.47 28.56
C LEU A 38 -10.19 13.90 28.24
N TYR A 39 -9.48 13.16 27.39
CA TYR A 39 -8.03 13.29 27.24
C TYR A 39 -7.55 13.74 25.87
N GLU A 40 -8.35 13.54 24.82
CA GLU A 40 -7.96 13.92 23.46
C GLU A 40 -7.83 15.45 23.33
N ASN A 41 -6.84 15.90 22.55
CA ASN A 41 -6.42 17.29 22.52
C ASN A 41 -7.49 18.21 21.93
N ILE A 42 -8.12 17.82 20.82
CA ILE A 42 -9.18 18.62 20.23
C ILE A 42 -10.39 18.67 21.18
N CYS A 43 -10.82 17.54 21.77
CA CYS A 43 -11.89 17.50 22.77
C CYS A 43 -11.64 18.46 23.94
N LYS A 44 -10.39 18.54 24.43
CA LYS A 44 -10.00 19.51 25.46
C LYS A 44 -10.05 20.94 24.95
N ALA A 45 -9.50 21.20 23.77
CA ALA A 45 -9.46 22.54 23.18
C ALA A 45 -10.86 23.09 22.92
N VAL A 46 -11.82 22.25 22.51
CA VAL A 46 -13.21 22.66 22.31
C VAL A 46 -14.06 22.57 23.57
N GLU A 47 -13.44 22.28 24.73
CA GLU A 47 -14.13 22.14 26.02
C GLU A 47 -15.32 21.14 25.99
N LEU A 48 -15.18 20.03 25.26
CA LEU A 48 -16.25 19.08 24.95
C LEU A 48 -17.08 18.62 26.15
N ILE A 49 -16.41 18.34 27.25
CA ILE A 49 -17.07 17.85 28.48
C ILE A 49 -17.81 18.96 29.22
N SER A 50 -17.42 20.22 29.02
CA SER A 50 -18.04 21.39 29.63
C SER A 50 -19.39 21.76 29.01
N GLU A 51 -19.70 21.26 27.80
CA GLU A 51 -20.96 21.49 27.10
C GLU A 51 -21.85 20.22 27.14
N PRO A 52 -22.85 20.15 28.04
CA PRO A 52 -23.67 18.95 28.19
C PRO A 52 -24.43 18.60 26.90
N GLY A 53 -24.13 17.40 26.37
CA GLY A 53 -24.74 16.87 25.15
C GLY A 53 -23.80 16.85 23.95
N ALA A 54 -22.74 17.66 23.94
CA ALA A 54 -21.77 17.68 22.84
C ALA A 54 -21.08 16.33 22.65
N SER A 55 -20.67 15.67 23.74
CA SER A 55 -20.08 14.32 23.68
C SER A 55 -21.05 13.26 23.15
N LYS A 56 -22.37 13.42 23.38
CA LYS A 56 -23.38 12.48 22.88
C LYS A 56 -23.53 12.58 21.37
N GLU A 57 -23.41 13.78 20.79
CA GLU A 57 -23.38 13.94 19.33
C GLU A 57 -22.17 13.20 18.74
N LEU A 58 -20.99 13.29 19.36
CA LEU A 58 -19.82 12.54 18.88
C LEU A 58 -19.97 11.02 19.06
N GLU A 59 -20.71 10.55 20.08
CA GLU A 59 -21.10 9.13 20.16
C GLU A 59 -22.01 8.75 18.98
N GLU A 60 -23.00 9.57 18.62
CA GLU A 60 -23.85 9.32 17.45
C GLU A 60 -23.02 9.22 16.16
N LEU A 61 -22.03 10.10 15.99
CA LEU A 61 -21.07 10.02 14.89
C LEU A 61 -20.33 8.67 14.86
N CYS A 62 -19.91 8.17 16.02
CA CYS A 62 -19.26 6.85 16.14
C CYS A 62 -20.22 5.70 15.79
N LEU A 63 -21.49 5.79 16.19
CA LEU A 63 -22.51 4.79 15.82
C LEU A 63 -22.71 4.73 14.30
N TYR A 64 -22.74 5.88 13.63
CA TYR A 64 -22.82 5.91 12.18
C TYR A 64 -21.58 5.32 11.51
N ALA A 65 -20.37 5.57 12.03
CA ALA A 65 -19.17 4.90 11.51
C ALA A 65 -19.18 3.40 11.78
N ALA A 66 -19.70 2.94 12.92
CA ALA A 66 -19.85 1.53 13.23
C ALA A 66 -20.72 0.77 12.21
N LYS A 67 -21.70 1.43 11.56
CA LYS A 67 -22.52 0.83 10.49
C LYS A 67 -21.70 0.33 9.29
N ASP A 68 -20.50 0.86 9.09
CA ASP A 68 -19.62 0.41 8.01
C ASP A 68 -19.04 -0.99 8.29
N GLY A 69 -19.14 -1.47 9.53
CA GLY A 69 -18.69 -2.80 9.96
C GLY A 69 -17.18 -3.01 9.93
N VAL A 70 -16.41 -1.92 9.97
CA VAL A 70 -14.94 -1.94 9.85
C VAL A 70 -14.21 -1.44 11.11
N SER A 71 -14.88 -1.36 12.25
CA SER A 71 -14.30 -0.89 13.53
C SER A 71 -13.70 -2.04 14.33
N VAL A 72 -12.76 -1.72 15.22
CA VAL A 72 -11.98 -2.70 16.00
C VAL A 72 -12.03 -2.37 17.49
N VAL A 73 -12.12 -3.40 18.35
CA VAL A 73 -12.02 -3.29 19.81
C VAL A 73 -10.84 -4.08 20.36
N ALA A 74 -10.39 -3.69 21.55
CA ALA A 74 -9.44 -4.44 22.36
C ALA A 74 -10.13 -4.87 23.67
N ILE A 75 -10.05 -6.14 24.01
CA ILE A 75 -10.77 -6.77 25.13
C ILE A 75 -9.76 -7.38 26.10
N ASP A 76 -9.88 -7.07 27.39
CA ASP A 76 -9.13 -7.80 28.43
C ASP A 76 -9.82 -9.15 28.70
N ILE A 77 -9.14 -10.25 28.38
CA ILE A 77 -9.71 -11.59 28.45
C ILE A 77 -10.10 -11.98 29.88
N ALA A 78 -9.36 -11.48 30.89
CA ALA A 78 -9.61 -11.84 32.27
C ALA A 78 -10.89 -11.20 32.82
N THR A 79 -11.22 -9.99 32.36
CA THR A 79 -12.39 -9.22 32.83
C THR A 79 -13.54 -9.20 31.83
N ASN A 80 -13.29 -9.62 30.59
CA ASN A 80 -14.19 -9.45 29.44
C ASN A 80 -14.61 -7.98 29.22
N GLU A 81 -13.75 -7.03 29.58
CA GLU A 81 -13.99 -5.59 29.42
C GLU A 81 -13.37 -5.10 28.12
N VAL A 82 -14.10 -4.26 27.38
CA VAL A 82 -13.53 -3.49 26.26
C VAL A 82 -12.64 -2.38 26.83
N VAL A 83 -11.34 -2.46 26.56
CA VAL A 83 -10.32 -1.56 27.11
C VAL A 83 -9.73 -0.60 26.07
N GLY A 84 -10.05 -0.80 24.80
CA GLY A 84 -9.63 0.07 23.70
C GLY A 84 -10.53 -0.07 22.49
N VAL A 85 -10.54 0.95 21.63
CA VAL A 85 -11.35 0.97 20.40
C VAL A 85 -10.68 1.82 19.32
N ALA A 86 -10.82 1.38 18.08
CA ALA A 86 -10.66 2.17 16.86
C ALA A 86 -11.99 2.17 16.09
N PHE A 87 -12.73 3.29 16.13
CA PHE A 87 -13.87 3.49 15.23
C PHE A 87 -13.34 3.92 13.87
N ASN A 88 -13.63 3.13 12.85
CA ASN A 88 -13.19 3.37 11.50
C ASN A 88 -14.36 3.73 10.59
N LYS A 89 -14.12 4.60 9.62
CA LYS A 89 -15.10 5.01 8.61
C LYS A 89 -14.58 4.65 7.22
N ILE A 90 -15.45 4.13 6.37
CA ILE A 90 -15.21 4.06 4.93
C ILE A 90 -15.65 5.38 4.31
N GLN A 91 -14.70 6.07 3.69
CA GLN A 91 -14.97 7.23 2.85
C GLN A 91 -14.90 6.85 1.36
N VAL A 92 -15.83 7.41 0.58
CA VAL A 92 -15.87 7.32 -0.88
C VAL A 92 -15.91 8.74 -1.44
N PRO A 93 -15.45 8.97 -2.69
CA PRO A 93 -15.53 10.29 -3.30
C PRO A 93 -16.98 10.76 -3.32
N SER A 94 -17.25 11.95 -2.79
CA SER A 94 -18.50 12.64 -3.04
C SER A 94 -18.51 13.16 -4.48
N SER A 95 -19.69 13.21 -5.09
CA SER A 95 -19.85 13.95 -6.34
C SER A 95 -19.60 15.45 -6.07
N ASN A 96 -19.13 16.22 -7.07
CA ASN A 96 -18.76 17.64 -6.90
C ASN A 96 -19.89 18.56 -6.37
N SER A 97 -21.13 18.05 -6.25
CA SER A 97 -22.30 18.77 -5.73
C SER A 97 -22.82 18.25 -4.40
N GLU A 98 -22.29 17.15 -3.88
CA GLU A 98 -22.74 16.53 -2.63
C GLU A 98 -21.78 16.84 -1.49
N LYS A 99 -22.35 17.28 -0.37
CA LYS A 99 -21.61 17.47 0.87
C LYS A 99 -21.03 16.13 1.33
N SER A 100 -19.82 16.17 1.86
CA SER A 100 -19.20 15.05 2.54
C SER A 100 -20.03 14.63 3.76
N TYR A 101 -19.76 13.41 4.22
CA TYR A 101 -20.38 12.86 5.42
C TYR A 101 -20.16 13.76 6.65
N PHE A 102 -18.95 14.28 6.84
CA PHE A 102 -18.63 15.16 7.96
C PHE A 102 -19.32 16.52 7.85
N GLU A 103 -19.40 17.10 6.65
CA GLU A 103 -20.14 18.35 6.44
C GLU A 103 -21.63 18.18 6.76
N CYS A 104 -22.25 17.07 6.30
CA CYS A 104 -23.63 16.75 6.65
C CYS A 104 -23.81 16.61 8.17
N PHE A 105 -22.85 15.98 8.86
CA PHE A 105 -22.91 15.83 10.31
C PHE A 105 -22.75 17.17 11.04
N SER A 106 -21.75 17.98 10.67
CA SER A 106 -21.47 19.29 11.27
C SER A 106 -22.67 20.26 11.16
N GLU A 107 -23.42 20.22 10.06
CA GLU A 107 -24.62 21.04 9.88
C GLU A 107 -25.75 20.69 10.85
N ASN A 108 -25.75 19.46 11.37
CA ASN A 108 -26.75 18.97 12.30
C ASN A 108 -26.29 19.04 13.77
N CYS A 109 -25.03 19.40 14.04
CA CYS A 109 -24.54 19.62 15.41
C CYS A 109 -25.27 20.78 16.08
N ARG A 110 -25.83 20.52 17.26
CA ARG A 110 -26.54 21.50 18.09
C ARG A 110 -25.61 22.24 19.03
N TYR A 111 -24.50 21.59 19.40
CA TYR A 111 -23.53 22.10 20.35
C TYR A 111 -22.32 22.69 19.63
N LYS A 112 -21.79 23.80 20.15
CA LYS A 112 -20.67 24.49 19.50
C LYS A 112 -19.40 23.67 19.57
N SER A 113 -19.20 22.95 20.66
CA SER A 113 -18.02 22.14 20.90
C SER A 113 -17.89 20.97 19.93
N SER A 114 -18.95 20.17 19.78
CA SER A 114 -18.99 19.06 18.82
C SER A 114 -18.81 19.58 17.40
N LYS A 115 -19.51 20.65 17.04
CA LYS A 115 -19.38 21.30 15.74
C LYS A 115 -17.94 21.73 15.46
N ALA A 116 -17.28 22.41 16.39
CA ALA A 116 -15.90 22.90 16.23
C ALA A 116 -14.88 21.76 16.05
N LEU A 117 -15.09 20.61 16.69
CA LEU A 117 -14.25 19.43 16.47
C LEU A 117 -14.41 18.89 15.05
N ILE A 118 -15.65 18.77 14.56
CA ILE A 118 -15.93 18.24 13.22
C ILE A 118 -15.50 19.24 12.14
N ASP A 119 -15.68 20.54 12.37
CA ASP A 119 -15.22 21.58 11.45
C ASP A 119 -13.69 21.55 11.27
N LEU A 120 -12.93 21.26 12.34
CA LEU A 120 -11.48 21.02 12.22
C LEU A 120 -11.18 19.80 11.35
N MET A 121 -11.90 18.69 11.55
CA MET A 121 -11.69 17.48 10.72
C MET A 121 -11.98 17.77 9.24
N ILE A 122 -13.08 18.48 8.95
CA ILE A 122 -13.44 18.90 7.58
C ILE A 122 -12.35 19.78 6.99
N ASP A 123 -11.89 20.80 7.73
CA ASP A 123 -10.85 21.71 7.25
C ASP A 123 -9.57 20.96 6.89
N VAL A 124 -9.07 20.12 7.81
CA VAL A 124 -7.83 19.36 7.62
C VAL A 124 -7.95 18.37 6.43
N ASP A 125 -9.07 17.67 6.29
CA ASP A 125 -9.29 16.74 5.19
C ASP A 125 -9.50 17.46 3.84
N SER A 126 -10.10 18.65 3.84
CA SER A 126 -10.35 19.41 2.60
C SER A 126 -9.10 20.03 1.98
N ARG A 127 -8.04 20.25 2.79
CA ARG A 127 -6.77 20.84 2.33
C ARG A 127 -6.05 20.01 1.26
N ILE A 128 -6.28 18.69 1.23
CA ILE A 128 -5.72 17.80 0.22
C ILE A 128 -6.78 16.78 -0.22
N ASP A 129 -7.17 16.81 -1.49
CA ASP A 129 -8.03 15.78 -2.08
C ASP A 129 -7.27 14.46 -2.21
N LEU A 130 -7.41 13.59 -1.22
CA LEU A 130 -6.72 12.30 -1.14
C LEU A 130 -7.14 11.33 -2.24
N PHE A 131 -8.40 11.40 -2.67
CA PHE A 131 -8.93 10.53 -3.72
C PHE A 131 -8.22 10.84 -5.03
N LYS A 132 -8.08 12.13 -5.38
CA LYS A 132 -7.29 12.56 -6.54
C LYS A 132 -5.80 12.32 -6.34
N HIS A 133 -5.23 12.69 -5.18
CA HIS A 133 -3.80 12.61 -4.94
C HIS A 133 -3.25 11.17 -5.05
N TYR A 134 -3.98 10.18 -4.53
CA TYR A 134 -3.58 8.78 -4.59
C TYR A 134 -4.27 7.97 -5.71
N ASN A 135 -5.13 8.60 -6.51
CA ASN A 135 -5.99 7.93 -7.50
C ASN A 135 -6.75 6.72 -6.89
N VAL A 136 -7.40 6.95 -5.75
CA VAL A 136 -8.21 5.95 -5.05
C VAL A 136 -9.68 6.35 -5.02
N ASN A 137 -10.57 5.38 -4.86
CA ASN A 137 -12.01 5.58 -4.79
C ASN A 137 -12.63 5.09 -3.47
N CYS A 138 -11.80 4.70 -2.50
CA CYS A 138 -12.24 4.23 -1.20
C CYS A 138 -11.09 4.34 -0.18
N ILE A 139 -11.37 4.95 0.96
CA ILE A 139 -10.41 5.19 2.04
C ILE A 139 -10.96 4.58 3.33
N LEU A 140 -10.11 3.89 4.09
CA LEU A 140 -10.37 3.47 5.46
C LEU A 140 -9.81 4.54 6.41
N GLU A 141 -10.68 5.36 6.94
CA GLU A 141 -10.31 6.39 7.91
C GLU A 141 -10.37 5.82 9.33
N ILE A 142 -9.27 5.96 10.07
CA ILE A 142 -9.20 5.68 11.51
C ILE A 142 -9.65 6.94 12.23
N MET A 143 -10.96 7.03 12.46
CA MET A 143 -11.65 8.26 12.86
C MET A 143 -11.47 8.56 14.36
N PHE A 144 -11.70 7.57 15.24
CA PHE A 144 -11.50 7.73 16.68
C PHE A 144 -10.67 6.57 17.23
N LEU A 145 -9.55 6.88 17.90
CA LEU A 145 -8.66 5.90 18.51
C LEU A 145 -8.53 6.18 20.01
N ALA A 146 -8.89 5.20 20.84
CA ALA A 146 -8.89 5.35 22.28
C ALA A 146 -8.45 4.09 23.02
N THR A 147 -7.87 4.28 24.20
CA THR A 147 -7.53 3.21 25.15
C THR A 147 -7.82 3.73 26.56
N LEU A 148 -8.36 2.89 27.44
CA LEU A 148 -8.59 3.26 28.83
C LEU A 148 -7.26 3.64 29.51
N PRO A 149 -7.24 4.69 30.38
CA PRO A 149 -5.99 5.19 30.97
C PRO A 149 -5.15 4.13 31.69
N ASN A 150 -5.79 3.22 32.44
CA ASN A 150 -5.12 2.14 33.20
C ASN A 150 -4.47 1.08 32.30
N TYR A 151 -4.81 1.08 31.02
CA TYR A 151 -4.28 0.20 29.97
C TYR A 151 -3.28 0.92 29.05
N GLY A 152 -2.95 2.18 29.35
CA GLY A 152 -1.94 2.95 28.62
C GLY A 152 -0.55 2.30 28.65
N LYS A 153 0.29 2.67 27.67
CA LYS A 153 1.67 2.17 27.50
C LYS A 153 1.80 0.65 27.29
N ARG A 154 0.70 -0.05 26.96
CA ARG A 154 0.68 -1.49 26.63
C ARG A 154 0.58 -1.78 25.12
N ARG A 155 0.93 -0.79 24.28
CA ARG A 155 0.83 -0.86 22.80
C ARG A 155 -0.57 -1.15 22.24
N ILE A 156 -1.64 -1.03 23.03
CA ILE A 156 -3.02 -1.29 22.58
C ILE A 156 -3.41 -0.39 21.41
N GLY A 157 -3.15 0.92 21.49
CA GLY A 157 -3.41 1.83 20.36
C GLY A 157 -2.65 1.46 19.08
N GLU A 158 -1.41 0.98 19.20
CA GLU A 158 -0.60 0.51 18.06
C GLU A 158 -1.26 -0.73 17.42
N MET A 159 -1.69 -1.68 18.25
CA MET A 159 -2.32 -2.91 17.79
C MET A 159 -3.74 -2.69 17.23
N LEU A 160 -4.51 -1.72 17.74
CA LEU A 160 -5.79 -1.31 17.18
C LEU A 160 -5.66 -0.73 15.77
N VAL A 161 -4.66 0.13 15.55
CA VAL A 161 -4.35 0.69 14.21
C VAL A 161 -3.88 -0.43 13.28
N ALA A 162 -2.99 -1.31 13.75
CA ALA A 162 -2.52 -2.45 12.95
C ALA A 162 -3.67 -3.41 12.57
N SER A 163 -4.59 -3.68 13.49
CA SER A 163 -5.78 -4.51 13.26
C SER A 163 -6.74 -3.86 12.26
N SER A 164 -6.92 -2.54 12.34
CA SER A 164 -7.73 -1.78 11.37
C SER A 164 -7.15 -1.87 9.96
N LEU A 165 -5.82 -1.75 9.83
CA LEU A 165 -5.15 -1.95 8.55
C LEU A 165 -5.30 -3.38 8.02
N GLU A 166 -5.20 -4.39 8.90
CA GLU A 166 -5.36 -5.78 8.50
C GLU A 166 -6.79 -6.10 8.06
N LEU A 167 -7.79 -5.54 8.74
CA LEU A 167 -9.19 -5.60 8.31
C LEU A 167 -9.33 -5.08 6.87
N GLY A 168 -8.82 -3.87 6.59
CA GLY A 168 -8.90 -3.34 5.23
C GLY A 168 -8.11 -4.17 4.21
N ASN A 169 -6.98 -4.79 4.59
CA ASN A 169 -6.25 -5.71 3.72
C ASN A 169 -7.05 -6.98 3.41
N GLU A 170 -7.78 -7.53 4.39
CA GLU A 170 -8.66 -8.68 4.21
C GLU A 170 -9.82 -8.36 3.25
N LEU A 171 -10.39 -7.15 3.35
CA LEU A 171 -11.35 -6.65 2.36
C LEU A 171 -10.71 -6.56 0.97
N ARG A 172 -9.45 -6.09 0.86
CA ARG A 172 -8.69 -6.08 -0.41
C ARG A 172 -8.41 -7.47 -0.97
N ARG A 173 -8.30 -8.48 -0.12
CA ARG A 173 -8.18 -9.91 -0.51
C ARG A 173 -9.52 -10.52 -0.92
N GLY A 174 -10.60 -9.74 -0.92
CA GLY A 174 -11.95 -10.19 -1.27
C GLY A 174 -12.62 -11.01 -0.16
N LYS A 175 -12.08 -11.00 1.07
CA LYS A 175 -12.73 -11.62 2.22
C LYS A 175 -13.71 -10.63 2.83
N ASN A 176 -14.96 -11.03 3.03
CA ASN A 176 -15.93 -10.18 3.70
C ASN A 176 -15.75 -10.30 5.22
N VAL A 177 -14.89 -9.47 5.80
CA VAL A 177 -14.61 -9.40 7.24
C VAL A 177 -15.40 -8.28 7.94
N ARG A 178 -16.41 -7.71 7.28
CA ARG A 178 -17.27 -6.70 7.91
C ARG A 178 -18.23 -7.35 8.90
N ILE A 179 -18.39 -6.72 10.05
CA ILE A 179 -19.39 -7.11 11.04
C ILE A 179 -20.53 -6.08 11.02
N PRO A 180 -21.75 -6.46 10.56
CA PRO A 180 -22.92 -5.60 10.67
C PRO A 180 -23.23 -5.28 12.14
N ILE A 181 -23.56 -4.01 12.42
CA ILE A 181 -23.89 -3.53 13.77
C ILE A 181 -25.33 -3.01 13.79
N MET A 182 -26.13 -3.47 14.75
CA MET A 182 -27.51 -3.03 14.97
C MET A 182 -27.55 -1.62 15.57
N ILE A 183 -27.82 -0.63 14.73
CA ILE A 183 -27.97 0.77 15.14
C ILE A 183 -29.39 1.24 14.81
N GLN A 184 -30.14 1.67 15.82
CA GLN A 184 -31.52 2.17 15.67
C GLN A 184 -32.45 1.18 14.93
N GLY A 185 -32.26 -0.13 15.15
CA GLY A 185 -33.09 -1.17 14.54
C GLY A 185 -32.70 -1.60 13.12
N SER A 186 -31.57 -1.11 12.59
CA SER A 186 -31.01 -1.54 11.30
C SER A 186 -29.54 -1.99 11.44
N ASN A 187 -29.18 -3.09 10.78
CA ASN A 187 -27.79 -3.55 10.60
C ASN A 187 -27.32 -3.44 9.15
N GLU A 188 -27.93 -2.56 8.36
CA GLU A 188 -27.58 -2.42 6.96
C GLU A 188 -26.16 -1.86 6.77
N VAL A 189 -25.32 -2.63 6.08
CA VAL A 189 -23.97 -2.24 5.68
C VAL A 189 -24.02 -1.62 4.28
N THR A 190 -24.18 -0.31 4.23
CA THR A 190 -24.43 0.46 2.98
C THR A 190 -23.23 0.52 2.03
N ASN A 191 -22.05 0.11 2.49
CA ASN A 191 -20.78 0.20 1.80
C ASN A 191 -20.18 -1.19 1.46
N ALA A 192 -20.99 -2.25 1.43
CA ALA A 192 -20.52 -3.64 1.31
C ALA A 192 -19.64 -3.89 0.06
N ASN A 193 -19.87 -3.14 -1.02
CA ASN A 193 -19.20 -3.34 -2.32
C ASN A 193 -17.93 -2.49 -2.50
N VAL A 194 -17.64 -1.55 -1.60
CA VAL A 194 -16.42 -0.73 -1.71
C VAL A 194 -15.28 -1.34 -0.91
N VAL A 195 -14.05 -1.19 -1.37
CA VAL A 195 -12.88 -1.83 -0.77
C VAL A 195 -11.80 -0.77 -0.59
N PRO A 196 -11.36 -0.49 0.66
CA PRO A 196 -10.42 0.59 0.91
C PRO A 196 -9.07 0.30 0.26
N ALA A 197 -8.54 1.29 -0.46
CA ALA A 197 -7.22 1.21 -1.07
C ALA A 197 -6.15 2.02 -0.32
N LEU A 198 -6.60 2.90 0.56
CA LEU A 198 -5.80 3.83 1.34
C LEU A 198 -6.33 3.81 2.78
N ALA A 199 -5.46 3.89 3.77
CA ALA A 199 -5.83 4.21 5.13
C ALA A 199 -5.49 5.67 5.44
N SER A 200 -6.35 6.36 6.15
CA SER A 200 -6.16 7.76 6.57
C SER A 200 -6.39 7.93 8.06
N ALA A 201 -5.75 8.93 8.65
CA ALA A 201 -6.02 9.37 10.01
C ALA A 201 -5.60 10.84 10.19
N ILE A 202 -6.29 11.56 11.06
CA ILE A 202 -5.81 12.82 11.63
C ILE A 202 -5.30 12.51 13.04
N MET A 203 -3.98 12.58 13.24
CA MET A 203 -3.37 12.35 14.54
C MET A 203 -3.22 13.70 15.25
N SER A 204 -3.96 13.89 16.34
CA SER A 204 -3.95 15.15 17.11
C SER A 204 -2.99 15.14 18.30
N SER A 205 -2.17 14.10 18.44
CA SER A 205 -1.22 13.96 19.55
C SER A 205 0.09 13.31 19.09
N ASP A 206 1.20 13.66 19.74
CA ASP A 206 2.51 13.04 19.50
C ASP A 206 2.47 11.52 19.76
N TYR A 207 1.59 11.03 20.64
CA TYR A 207 1.44 9.60 20.88
C TYR A 207 0.84 8.86 19.69
N SER A 208 -0.27 9.37 19.15
CA SER A 208 -0.96 8.78 18.01
C SER A 208 -0.17 8.99 16.71
N TYR A 209 0.52 10.13 16.57
CA TYR A 209 1.49 10.37 15.50
C TYR A 209 2.63 9.33 15.50
N ARG A 210 3.27 9.06 16.65
CA ARG A 210 4.32 8.04 16.75
C ARG A 210 3.81 6.63 16.43
N ILE A 211 2.57 6.31 16.77
CA ILE A 211 1.93 5.04 16.37
C ILE A 211 1.85 4.96 14.84
N ALA A 212 1.34 6.01 14.19
CA ALA A 212 1.23 6.05 12.74
C ALA A 212 2.60 5.94 12.04
N MET A 213 3.63 6.62 12.54
CA MET A 213 4.99 6.53 12.00
C MET A 213 5.59 5.12 12.13
N LYS A 214 5.43 4.47 13.28
CA LYS A 214 5.82 3.06 13.46
C LYS A 214 5.10 2.12 12.49
N LEU A 215 3.87 2.46 12.14
CA LEU A 215 3.05 1.71 11.20
C LEU A 215 3.17 2.28 9.78
N HIS A 216 4.25 3.00 9.46
CA HIS A 216 4.60 3.42 8.11
C HIS A 216 3.49 4.20 7.39
N PHE A 217 2.80 5.10 8.11
CA PHE A 217 2.03 6.15 7.47
C PHE A 217 2.97 7.27 7.01
N ASP A 218 2.65 7.87 5.87
CA ASP A 218 3.27 9.07 5.35
C ASP A 218 2.57 10.30 5.92
N GLN A 219 3.35 11.30 6.34
CA GLN A 219 2.83 12.61 6.72
C GLN A 219 2.66 13.48 5.48
N LEU A 220 1.43 13.97 5.24
CA LEU A 220 1.14 14.84 4.09
C LEU A 220 0.96 16.29 4.48
N LEU A 221 0.35 16.51 5.64
CA LEU A 221 0.00 17.83 6.11
C LEU A 221 0.16 17.90 7.62
N VAL A 222 0.62 19.05 8.09
CA VAL A 222 0.64 19.45 9.49
C VAL A 222 -0.21 20.71 9.60
N ALA A 223 -1.16 20.73 10.53
CA ALA A 223 -1.96 21.91 10.83
C ALA A 223 -1.68 22.36 12.28
N SER A 224 -1.32 23.62 12.46
CA SER A 224 -1.02 24.18 13.78
C SER A 224 -2.32 24.41 14.56
N PHE A 225 -2.29 24.13 15.86
CA PHE A 225 -3.40 24.49 16.75
C PHE A 225 -3.54 26.01 16.95
N ASP A 226 -2.62 26.82 16.44
CA ASP A 226 -2.79 28.28 16.37
C ASP A 226 -3.74 28.73 15.25
N GLU A 227 -4.04 27.86 14.28
CA GLU A 227 -4.94 28.13 13.15
C GLU A 227 -6.41 28.02 13.53
N PHE A 228 -6.71 27.39 14.67
CA PHE A 228 -8.07 27.09 15.12
C PHE A 228 -8.40 27.84 16.40
N GLU A 229 -9.64 28.30 16.51
CA GLU A 229 -10.12 29.12 17.62
C GLU A 229 -11.43 28.57 18.18
N TYR A 230 -11.55 28.53 19.51
CA TYR A 230 -12.78 28.22 20.23
C TYR A 230 -13.01 29.26 21.32
N ASN A 231 -14.21 29.84 21.36
CA ASN A 231 -14.60 30.87 22.34
C ASN A 231 -13.60 32.03 22.47
N GLY A 232 -13.06 32.56 21.37
CA GLY A 232 -12.15 33.71 21.41
C GLY A 232 -10.68 33.36 21.65
N LYS A 233 -10.33 32.07 21.78
CA LYS A 233 -8.99 31.59 22.15
C LYS A 233 -8.49 30.53 21.20
N LYS A 234 -7.20 30.55 20.91
CA LYS A 234 -6.57 29.53 20.07
C LYS A 234 -6.58 28.17 20.75
N TYR A 235 -6.63 27.09 19.98
CA TYR A 235 -6.58 25.74 20.55
C TYR A 235 -5.29 25.50 21.33
N SER A 236 -4.16 26.04 20.84
CA SER A 236 -2.86 26.00 21.53
C SER A 236 -2.88 26.65 22.92
N GLU A 237 -3.59 27.77 23.08
CA GLU A 237 -3.76 28.49 24.34
C GLU A 237 -4.63 27.69 25.33
N LEU A 238 -5.70 27.07 24.83
CA LEU A 238 -6.63 26.24 25.61
C LEU A 238 -5.97 24.95 26.10
N LEU A 239 -5.12 24.34 25.27
CA LEU A 239 -4.38 23.13 25.61
C LEU A 239 -3.26 23.38 26.61
N ASN A 240 -2.67 24.58 26.60
CA ASN A 240 -1.51 24.96 27.40
C ASN A 240 -0.41 23.89 27.41
N SER A 241 -0.19 23.25 26.27
CA SER A 241 0.72 22.10 26.11
C SER A 241 1.96 22.51 25.34
N GLN A 242 3.14 22.21 25.90
CA GLN A 242 4.39 22.31 25.15
C GLN A 242 4.64 21.12 24.22
N VAL A 243 3.88 20.02 24.39
CA VAL A 243 4.09 18.76 23.68
C VAL A 243 3.11 18.59 22.52
N HIS A 244 1.89 19.12 22.62
CA HIS A 244 0.84 18.97 21.62
C HIS A 244 0.46 20.35 21.08
N ARG A 245 0.97 20.69 19.89
CA ARG A 245 0.80 22.01 19.28
C ARG A 245 0.22 21.98 17.87
N GLN A 246 -0.02 20.79 17.34
CA GLN A 246 -0.43 20.57 15.96
C GLN A 246 -1.14 19.22 15.84
N CYS A 247 -1.86 19.04 14.74
CA CYS A 247 -2.32 17.74 14.28
C CYS A 247 -1.73 17.40 12.91
N GLU A 248 -1.52 16.11 12.66
CA GLU A 248 -0.95 15.60 11.43
C GLU A 248 -1.98 14.79 10.64
N SER A 249 -2.16 15.16 9.38
CA SER A 249 -2.91 14.37 8.41
C SER A 249 -1.97 13.34 7.78
N LEU A 250 -2.24 12.07 8.05
CA LEU A 250 -1.36 10.95 7.73
C LEU A 250 -2.07 9.94 6.85
N ARG A 251 -1.37 9.32 5.89
CA ARG A 251 -1.94 8.36 4.95
C ARG A 251 -1.04 7.15 4.77
N ARG A 252 -1.62 5.98 4.49
CA ARG A 252 -0.87 4.77 4.17
C ARG A 252 -1.55 4.03 3.03
N ILE A 253 -0.83 3.81 1.94
CA ILE A 253 -1.32 2.94 0.86
C ILE A 253 -1.48 1.53 1.43
N MET A 254 -2.69 0.98 1.30
CA MET A 254 -2.96 -0.39 1.74
C MET A 254 -2.43 -1.32 0.66
N SER A 255 -1.25 -1.90 0.83
CA SER A 255 -0.64 -2.76 -0.20
C SER A 255 -1.51 -3.99 -0.51
N VAL A 256 -1.64 -4.38 -1.78
CA VAL A 256 -2.23 -5.68 -2.12
C VAL A 256 -1.24 -6.77 -1.76
N CYS A 257 -1.56 -7.54 -0.73
CA CYS A 257 -0.91 -8.82 -0.46
C CYS A 257 -1.36 -9.84 -1.52
N LEU A 258 -0.39 -10.39 -2.25
CA LEU A 258 -0.58 -11.42 -3.26
C LEU A 258 -0.49 -12.83 -2.66
N GLY A 259 -0.16 -12.93 -1.38
CA GLY A 259 -0.05 -14.17 -0.61
C GLY A 259 1.29 -14.27 0.13
N THR A 260 1.49 -15.38 0.82
CA THR A 260 2.76 -15.70 1.48
C THR A 260 3.41 -16.92 0.87
N ASP A 261 4.70 -17.10 1.15
CA ASP A 261 5.35 -18.38 0.90
C ASP A 261 4.79 -19.48 1.82
N ARG A 262 5.21 -20.73 1.57
CA ARG A 262 4.75 -21.90 2.33
C ARG A 262 5.03 -21.80 3.84
N SER A 263 6.06 -21.05 4.23
CA SER A 263 6.41 -20.86 5.64
C SER A 263 5.64 -19.73 6.31
N GLY A 264 4.96 -18.87 5.55
CA GLY A 264 4.35 -17.63 6.04
C GLY A 264 5.37 -16.54 6.38
N ALA A 265 6.68 -16.81 6.24
CA ALA A 265 7.74 -15.87 6.60
C ALA A 265 8.00 -14.81 5.52
N ILE A 266 7.59 -15.08 4.27
CA ILE A 266 7.75 -14.15 3.16
C ILE A 266 6.38 -13.80 2.63
N GLU A 267 6.10 -12.51 2.55
CA GLU A 267 4.88 -11.98 1.96
C GLU A 267 5.18 -11.37 0.59
N PHE A 268 4.36 -11.70 -0.40
CA PHE A 268 4.41 -11.12 -1.73
C PHE A 268 3.41 -9.97 -1.80
N ARG A 269 3.86 -8.79 -2.22
CA ARG A 269 3.04 -7.58 -2.33
C ARG A 269 3.28 -6.89 -3.67
N LEU A 270 2.29 -6.13 -4.13
CA LEU A 270 2.54 -5.14 -5.20
C LEU A 270 3.52 -4.08 -4.70
N LEU A 271 4.48 -3.69 -5.56
CA LEU A 271 5.46 -2.65 -5.24
C LEU A 271 4.75 -1.31 -5.03
N SER A 272 5.00 -0.66 -3.91
CA SER A 272 4.48 0.66 -3.56
C SER A 272 5.62 1.69 -3.51
N LYS A 273 5.27 2.98 -3.59
CA LYS A 273 6.23 4.08 -3.67
C LYS A 273 7.25 4.10 -2.52
N ASP A 274 6.79 3.76 -1.31
CA ASP A 274 7.60 3.68 -0.09
C ASP A 274 8.60 2.51 -0.09
N ARG A 275 8.45 1.54 -0.99
CA ARG A 275 9.29 0.32 -1.06
C ARG A 275 10.24 0.32 -2.27
N ILE A 276 10.28 1.39 -3.06
CA ILE A 276 11.14 1.48 -4.26
C ILE A 276 12.62 1.35 -3.88
N GLU A 277 13.08 2.06 -2.86
CA GLU A 277 14.50 2.02 -2.46
C GLU A 277 14.92 0.63 -1.99
N ASP A 278 14.09 -0.05 -1.20
CA ASP A 278 14.34 -1.44 -0.79
C ASP A 278 14.43 -2.38 -2.01
N ALA A 279 13.53 -2.22 -2.98
CA ALA A 279 13.55 -3.01 -4.21
C ALA A 279 14.82 -2.75 -5.05
N LEU A 280 15.26 -1.49 -5.12
CA LEU A 280 16.50 -1.11 -5.81
C LEU A 280 17.75 -1.63 -5.10
N ILE A 281 17.75 -1.75 -3.78
CA ILE A 281 18.83 -2.39 -3.02
C ILE A 281 18.90 -3.89 -3.36
N VAL A 282 17.77 -4.59 -3.39
CA VAL A 282 17.72 -6.01 -3.79
C VAL A 282 18.18 -6.17 -5.23
N GLN A 283 17.75 -5.28 -6.13
CA GLN A 283 18.17 -5.25 -7.53
C GLN A 283 19.68 -5.07 -7.65
N GLN A 284 20.28 -4.06 -7.00
CA GLN A 284 21.73 -3.84 -7.04
C GLN A 284 22.54 -5.04 -6.55
N HIS A 285 22.12 -5.67 -5.45
CA HIS A 285 22.80 -6.85 -4.92
C HIS A 285 22.68 -8.06 -5.85
N SER A 286 21.48 -8.32 -6.36
CA SER A 286 21.24 -9.47 -7.24
C SER A 286 21.86 -9.29 -8.64
N MET A 287 22.00 -8.04 -9.12
CA MET A 287 22.61 -7.75 -10.41
C MET A 287 24.10 -8.12 -10.48
N ARG A 288 24.80 -8.21 -9.34
CA ARG A 288 26.19 -8.71 -9.27
C ARG A 288 26.34 -10.16 -9.73
N HIS A 289 25.23 -10.89 -9.78
CA HIS A 289 25.15 -12.28 -10.21
C HIS A 289 24.39 -12.43 -11.54
N GLU A 290 23.99 -11.33 -12.18
CA GLU A 290 23.25 -11.35 -13.43
C GLU A 290 24.22 -11.50 -14.61
N CYS A 291 23.96 -12.49 -15.46
CA CYS A 291 24.88 -12.89 -16.51
C CYS A 291 25.06 -11.84 -17.60
N ILE A 292 24.03 -11.08 -17.98
CA ILE A 292 24.19 -10.00 -18.96
C ILE A 292 25.04 -8.88 -18.36
N ALA A 293 24.77 -8.45 -17.13
CA ALA A 293 25.55 -7.43 -16.43
C ALA A 293 27.04 -7.80 -16.33
N ILE A 294 27.34 -9.06 -15.98
CA ILE A 294 28.71 -9.59 -15.95
C ILE A 294 29.31 -9.64 -17.37
N GLY A 295 28.56 -10.18 -18.33
CA GLY A 295 28.98 -10.31 -19.72
C GLY A 295 29.19 -8.97 -20.42
N MET A 296 28.54 -7.93 -19.93
CA MET A 296 28.71 -6.54 -20.33
C MET A 296 29.82 -5.83 -19.54
N GLY A 297 30.34 -6.42 -18.46
CA GLY A 297 31.38 -5.76 -17.67
C GLY A 297 30.87 -4.55 -16.94
N MET A 298 29.61 -4.58 -16.50
CA MET A 298 29.01 -3.49 -15.75
C MET A 298 29.82 -3.13 -14.49
N TYR A 299 30.48 -4.12 -13.89
CA TYR A 299 31.32 -3.91 -12.70
C TYR A 299 32.79 -3.61 -13.03
N GLU A 300 33.14 -3.55 -14.31
CA GLU A 300 34.43 -3.03 -14.80
C GLU A 300 34.33 -1.53 -15.16
N ASP A 301 33.11 -0.99 -15.19
CA ASP A 301 32.75 0.36 -15.60
C ASP A 301 32.25 1.15 -14.37
N PRO A 302 33.11 1.92 -13.68
CA PRO A 302 32.77 2.53 -12.39
C PRO A 302 31.55 3.45 -12.49
N GLY A 303 30.51 3.19 -11.68
CA GLY A 303 29.27 3.97 -11.67
C GLY A 303 28.15 3.39 -12.54
N ALA A 304 28.43 2.40 -13.39
CA ALA A 304 27.41 1.83 -14.29
C ALA A 304 26.31 1.07 -13.53
N ALA A 305 26.66 0.31 -12.50
CA ALA A 305 25.68 -0.43 -11.70
C ALA A 305 24.72 0.53 -10.96
N GLU A 306 25.22 1.67 -10.50
CA GLU A 306 24.41 2.73 -9.90
C GLU A 306 23.53 3.43 -10.95
N GLU A 307 24.08 3.75 -12.13
CA GLU A 307 23.33 4.36 -13.23
C GLU A 307 22.16 3.48 -13.70
N MET A 308 22.32 2.14 -13.68
CA MET A 308 21.26 1.21 -14.04
C MET A 308 19.99 1.38 -13.19
N GLN A 309 20.09 1.91 -11.96
CA GLN A 309 18.90 2.22 -11.17
C GLN A 309 17.97 3.23 -11.85
N LEU A 310 18.49 4.14 -12.69
CA LEU A 310 17.68 5.06 -13.48
C LEU A 310 16.74 4.30 -14.44
N VAL A 311 17.24 3.23 -15.05
CA VAL A 311 16.46 2.35 -15.94
C VAL A 311 15.34 1.67 -15.15
N PHE A 312 15.65 1.10 -14.00
CA PHE A 312 14.65 0.46 -13.15
C PHE A 312 13.60 1.45 -12.64
N ARG A 313 14.00 2.69 -12.30
CA ARG A 313 13.07 3.75 -11.92
C ARG A 313 12.15 4.15 -13.08
N GLU A 314 12.64 4.12 -14.31
CA GLU A 314 11.81 4.37 -15.49
C GLU A 314 10.78 3.24 -15.68
N VAL A 315 11.23 1.99 -15.64
CA VAL A 315 10.39 0.79 -15.82
C VAL A 315 9.24 0.71 -14.80
N ILE A 316 9.47 1.12 -13.55
CA ILE A 316 8.41 1.07 -12.52
C ILE A 316 7.35 2.17 -12.66
N LYS A 317 7.58 3.21 -13.47
CA LYS A 317 6.58 4.28 -13.67
C LYS A 317 5.26 3.74 -14.24
N ASP A 318 5.34 2.65 -15.00
CA ASP A 318 4.18 2.01 -15.60
C ASP A 318 3.28 1.30 -14.57
N GLY A 319 3.71 1.16 -13.31
CA GLY A 319 2.94 0.59 -12.20
C GLY A 319 2.71 -0.92 -12.27
N CYS A 320 2.76 -1.47 -13.48
CA CYS A 320 2.95 -2.84 -13.93
C CYS A 320 3.39 -2.67 -15.39
N THR A 321 4.61 -3.04 -15.75
CA THR A 321 5.21 -2.98 -17.11
C THR A 321 4.24 -3.43 -18.20
N THR A 322 3.37 -2.53 -18.64
CA THR A 322 2.28 -2.81 -19.57
C THR A 322 2.37 -1.80 -20.68
N SER A 323 2.69 -2.30 -21.88
CA SER A 323 2.97 -1.45 -23.03
C SER A 323 1.91 -1.67 -24.11
N PRO A 324 1.37 -0.60 -24.74
CA PRO A 324 0.64 -0.71 -25.99
C PRO A 324 1.60 -0.99 -27.16
N GLN A 325 1.07 -1.26 -28.36
CA GLN A 325 1.87 -1.15 -29.60
C GLN A 325 2.29 0.33 -29.76
N PRO A 326 3.60 0.66 -29.80
CA PRO A 326 4.04 2.05 -29.75
C PRO A 326 4.15 2.68 -31.14
N GLU A 327 3.69 3.93 -31.29
CA GLU A 327 4.07 4.83 -32.39
C GLU A 327 5.40 5.57 -32.09
N GLU A 328 5.86 5.66 -30.83
CA GLU A 328 7.21 6.08 -30.41
C GLU A 328 7.60 5.38 -29.08
N ASP A 329 8.81 4.81 -28.99
CA ASP A 329 9.31 4.12 -27.79
C ASP A 329 9.91 5.12 -26.79
N ALA A 330 9.08 5.61 -25.86
CA ALA A 330 9.48 6.54 -24.81
C ALA A 330 10.62 6.00 -23.91
N PHE A 331 10.72 4.67 -23.75
CA PHE A 331 11.79 4.05 -22.98
C PHE A 331 13.11 4.12 -23.73
N ALA A 332 13.12 3.85 -25.04
CA ALA A 332 14.30 4.04 -25.88
C ALA A 332 14.81 5.49 -25.83
N VAL A 333 13.91 6.48 -25.96
CA VAL A 333 14.26 7.91 -25.86
C VAL A 333 14.87 8.25 -24.48
N PHE A 334 14.30 7.69 -23.41
CA PHE A 334 14.85 7.85 -22.07
C PHE A 334 16.28 7.29 -21.97
N VAL A 335 16.51 6.08 -22.49
CA VAL A 335 17.82 5.43 -22.45
C VAL A 335 18.87 6.25 -23.20
N GLU A 336 18.57 6.68 -24.42
CA GLU A 336 19.46 7.52 -25.23
C GLU A 336 19.86 8.82 -24.52
N SER A 337 18.91 9.44 -23.84
CA SER A 337 19.08 10.74 -23.20
C SER A 337 19.76 10.69 -21.82
N ASN A 338 19.57 9.60 -21.06
CA ASN A 338 19.91 9.56 -19.64
C ASN A 338 20.99 8.55 -19.25
N ILE A 339 21.17 7.49 -20.02
CA ILE A 339 22.16 6.44 -19.71
C ILE A 339 23.46 6.74 -20.43
N LYS A 340 24.58 6.87 -19.71
CA LYS A 340 25.88 7.29 -20.28
C LYS A 340 26.89 6.17 -20.32
N HIS A 341 26.85 5.24 -19.37
CA HIS A 341 27.80 4.15 -19.29
C HIS A 341 27.55 3.16 -20.43
N ARG A 342 28.61 2.87 -21.19
CA ARG A 342 28.53 1.94 -22.33
C ARG A 342 28.07 0.56 -21.87
N SER A 343 28.49 0.13 -20.68
CA SER A 343 28.05 -1.17 -20.14
C SER A 343 26.55 -1.28 -19.90
N CYS A 344 25.88 -0.19 -19.49
CA CYS A 344 24.43 -0.13 -19.38
C CYS A 344 23.74 -0.14 -20.75
N ARG A 345 24.22 0.67 -21.70
CA ARG A 345 23.66 0.74 -23.06
C ARG A 345 23.76 -0.61 -23.78
N ASP A 346 24.94 -1.21 -23.80
CA ASP A 346 25.18 -2.52 -24.42
C ASP A 346 24.29 -3.62 -23.80
N LEU A 347 23.98 -3.56 -22.50
CA LEU A 347 23.05 -4.49 -21.85
C LEU A 347 21.62 -4.32 -22.39
N ILE A 348 21.14 -3.08 -22.49
CA ILE A 348 19.81 -2.76 -22.99
C ILE A 348 19.70 -3.14 -24.46
N GLU A 349 20.69 -2.76 -25.28
CA GLU A 349 20.77 -3.13 -26.70
C GLU A 349 20.78 -4.65 -26.91
N PHE A 350 21.48 -5.40 -26.06
CA PHE A 350 21.45 -6.87 -26.13
C PHE A 350 20.03 -7.41 -25.87
N ILE A 351 19.35 -6.91 -24.84
CA ILE A 351 17.98 -7.33 -24.51
C ILE A 351 17.01 -6.97 -25.65
N ASP A 352 17.11 -5.77 -26.20
CA ASP A 352 16.27 -5.30 -27.31
C ASP A 352 16.55 -6.08 -28.60
N GLY A 353 17.82 -6.43 -28.85
CA GLY A 353 18.23 -7.31 -29.94
C GLY A 353 17.62 -8.71 -29.83
N VAL A 354 17.44 -9.24 -28.61
CA VAL A 354 16.75 -10.52 -28.37
C VAL A 354 15.23 -10.39 -28.57
N LYS A 355 14.63 -9.28 -28.11
CA LYS A 355 13.18 -9.01 -28.20
C LYS A 355 12.71 -8.76 -29.62
N SER A 356 13.46 -7.97 -30.40
CA SER A 356 13.10 -7.55 -31.77
C SER A 356 13.00 -8.69 -32.79
N GLN A 357 13.45 -9.90 -32.44
CA GLN A 357 13.36 -11.08 -33.30
C GLN A 357 11.93 -11.59 -33.49
N VAL A 358 11.01 -11.26 -32.57
CA VAL A 358 9.61 -11.70 -32.63
C VAL A 358 8.70 -10.56 -32.19
N ASP A 359 7.79 -10.15 -33.07
CA ASP A 359 6.67 -9.28 -32.68
C ASP A 359 5.66 -10.07 -31.84
N ILE A 360 5.67 -9.82 -30.52
CA ILE A 360 4.81 -10.51 -29.56
C ILE A 360 3.34 -10.10 -29.73
N PHE A 361 3.08 -8.85 -30.13
CA PHE A 361 1.72 -8.36 -30.33
C PHE A 361 1.10 -9.02 -31.55
N GLU A 362 1.85 -9.11 -32.66
CA GLU A 362 1.41 -9.83 -33.86
C GLU A 362 1.24 -11.34 -33.56
N LYS A 363 2.26 -11.99 -32.98
CA LYS A 363 2.24 -13.44 -32.71
C LYS A 363 1.05 -13.89 -31.86
N TYR A 364 0.67 -13.10 -30.84
CA TYR A 364 -0.42 -13.46 -29.93
C TYR A 364 -1.75 -12.76 -30.25
N ASN A 365 -1.78 -11.90 -31.28
CA ASN A 365 -2.89 -10.98 -31.57
C ASN A 365 -3.32 -10.23 -30.30
N ALA A 366 -2.33 -9.62 -29.63
CA ALA A 366 -2.49 -8.97 -28.34
C ALA A 366 -2.48 -7.45 -28.49
N ARG A 367 -3.33 -6.76 -27.72
CA ARG A 367 -3.36 -5.28 -27.66
C ARG A 367 -2.58 -4.69 -26.49
N GLY A 368 -2.16 -5.56 -25.58
CA GLY A 368 -1.35 -5.20 -24.43
C GLY A 368 -0.57 -6.40 -23.96
N ALA A 369 0.65 -6.15 -23.49
CA ALA A 369 1.54 -7.17 -22.96
C ALA A 369 2.04 -6.75 -21.58
N THR A 370 2.36 -7.73 -20.72
CA THR A 370 3.14 -7.49 -19.50
C THR A 370 4.55 -8.01 -19.67
N GLU A 371 5.56 -7.16 -19.45
CA GLU A 371 6.95 -7.60 -19.45
C GLU A 371 7.44 -7.94 -18.05
N ILE A 372 7.92 -9.15 -17.82
CA ILE A 372 8.68 -9.46 -16.59
C ILE A 372 10.13 -9.01 -16.82
N PHE A 373 10.36 -7.72 -16.58
CA PHE A 373 11.62 -7.03 -16.94
C PHE A 373 12.83 -7.56 -16.15
N TYR A 374 12.65 -7.84 -14.86
CA TYR A 374 13.74 -8.32 -14.00
C TYR A 374 13.24 -9.17 -12.84
N ILE A 375 13.97 -10.24 -12.53
CA ILE A 375 13.70 -11.12 -11.38
C ILE A 375 14.95 -11.12 -10.50
N GLY A 376 14.89 -10.35 -9.41
CA GLY A 376 15.93 -10.29 -8.38
C GLY A 376 15.53 -11.05 -7.12
N THR A 377 16.47 -11.75 -6.50
CA THR A 377 16.28 -12.30 -5.15
C THR A 377 17.50 -11.97 -4.30
N ASP A 378 17.26 -11.51 -3.08
CA ASP A 378 18.34 -11.26 -2.12
C ASP A 378 19.19 -12.53 -1.95
N PRO A 379 20.52 -12.44 -1.99
CA PRO A 379 21.42 -13.60 -1.84
C PRO A 379 21.10 -14.48 -0.62
N LYS A 380 20.66 -13.90 0.50
CA LYS A 380 20.29 -14.63 1.73
C LYS A 380 19.00 -15.45 1.58
N CYS A 381 18.23 -15.19 0.54
CA CYS A 381 16.93 -15.81 0.30
C CYS A 381 16.90 -16.68 -0.97
N GLN A 382 18.04 -16.84 -1.66
CA GLN A 382 18.16 -17.69 -2.83
C GLN A 382 17.90 -19.18 -2.50
N ALA A 383 17.66 -19.99 -3.55
CA ALA A 383 17.35 -21.41 -3.46
C ALA A 383 16.07 -21.79 -2.66
N ARG A 384 15.28 -20.81 -2.21
CA ARG A 384 14.00 -21.01 -1.51
C ARG A 384 12.77 -21.00 -2.42
N GLY A 385 12.97 -20.98 -3.74
CA GLY A 385 11.90 -20.91 -4.73
C GLY A 385 11.20 -19.55 -4.85
N ILE A 386 11.73 -18.49 -4.22
CA ILE A 386 11.14 -17.14 -4.24
C ILE A 386 11.04 -16.59 -5.66
N GLY A 387 12.08 -16.75 -6.48
CA GLY A 387 12.07 -16.29 -7.88
C GLY A 387 10.92 -16.91 -8.68
N TRP A 388 10.58 -18.18 -8.43
CA TRP A 388 9.42 -18.81 -9.06
C TRP A 388 8.10 -18.24 -8.52
N GLN A 389 7.98 -18.11 -7.19
CA GLN A 389 6.76 -17.58 -6.54
C GLN A 389 6.48 -16.13 -6.95
N ILE A 390 7.49 -15.25 -6.97
CA ILE A 390 7.28 -13.84 -7.37
C ILE A 390 6.91 -13.72 -8.85
N THR A 391 7.42 -14.60 -9.71
CA THR A 391 7.05 -14.65 -11.13
C THR A 391 5.61 -15.14 -11.29
N GLU A 392 5.20 -16.16 -10.54
CA GLU A 392 3.81 -16.62 -10.48
C GLU A 392 2.86 -15.50 -9.99
N LYS A 393 3.23 -14.79 -8.92
CA LYS A 393 2.48 -13.64 -8.42
C LYS A 393 2.40 -12.49 -9.43
N SER A 394 3.45 -12.27 -10.22
CA SER A 394 3.42 -11.31 -11.32
C SER A 394 2.40 -11.70 -12.40
N LEU A 395 2.24 -12.99 -12.70
CA LEU A 395 1.18 -13.47 -13.60
C LEU A 395 -0.22 -13.32 -13.01
N GLU A 396 -0.39 -13.55 -11.71
CA GLU A 396 -1.66 -13.29 -11.02
C GLU A 396 -2.06 -11.82 -11.13
N VAL A 397 -1.09 -10.90 -10.95
CA VAL A 397 -1.29 -9.46 -11.14
C VAL A 397 -1.72 -9.17 -12.58
N ALA A 398 -0.99 -9.68 -13.58
CA ALA A 398 -1.31 -9.45 -14.98
C ALA A 398 -2.74 -9.95 -15.34
N ARG A 399 -3.14 -11.13 -14.86
CA ARG A 399 -4.51 -11.64 -15.03
C ARG A 399 -5.55 -10.79 -14.30
N GLY A 400 -5.22 -10.32 -13.10
CA GLY A 400 -6.08 -9.41 -12.32
C GLY A 400 -6.31 -8.09 -13.05
N LEU A 401 -5.26 -7.50 -13.64
CA LEU A 401 -5.37 -6.31 -14.48
C LEU A 401 -6.24 -6.58 -15.70
N ARG A 402 -5.97 -7.67 -16.43
CA ARG A 402 -6.75 -8.07 -17.62
C ARG A 402 -8.25 -8.20 -17.32
N THR A 403 -8.60 -8.84 -16.21
CA THR A 403 -9.99 -9.07 -15.78
C THR A 403 -10.62 -7.89 -15.04
N ARG A 404 -9.88 -6.76 -14.88
CA ARG A 404 -10.29 -5.59 -14.10
C ARG A 404 -10.57 -5.86 -12.62
N LYS A 405 -10.10 -6.99 -12.09
CA LYS A 405 -10.13 -7.31 -10.66
C LYS A 405 -9.05 -6.55 -9.89
N LEU A 406 -7.98 -6.15 -10.57
CA LEU A 406 -6.95 -5.27 -10.06
C LEU A 406 -6.88 -3.99 -10.90
N LYS A 407 -6.52 -2.88 -10.24
CA LYS A 407 -6.13 -1.62 -10.89
C LYS A 407 -4.61 -1.48 -10.84
N GLN A 408 -4.02 -0.82 -11.83
CA GLN A 408 -2.61 -0.43 -11.77
C GLN A 408 -2.40 0.50 -10.58
N ILE A 409 -1.25 0.38 -9.93
CA ILE A 409 -0.85 1.25 -8.82
C ILE A 409 0.09 2.31 -9.40
N CYS A 410 -0.21 3.58 -9.18
CA CYS A 410 0.71 4.67 -9.53
C CYS A 410 1.88 4.64 -8.55
N VAL A 411 3.04 4.17 -9.00
CA VAL A 411 4.27 4.11 -8.19
C VAL A 411 5.12 5.38 -8.36
N ALA A 412 4.87 6.15 -9.43
CA ALA A 412 5.50 7.44 -9.74
C ALA A 412 4.45 8.56 -9.88
N ASP A 413 4.67 9.52 -10.77
CA ASP A 413 3.85 10.74 -10.89
C ASP A 413 2.55 10.55 -11.71
N LYS A 414 2.53 9.60 -12.64
CA LYS A 414 1.37 9.27 -13.47
C LYS A 414 1.41 7.83 -13.97
N ILE A 415 0.25 7.22 -14.14
CA ILE A 415 0.10 5.97 -14.88
C ILE A 415 -0.01 6.32 -16.36
N VAL A 416 0.94 5.87 -17.18
CA VAL A 416 0.97 6.21 -18.62
C VAL A 416 0.06 5.31 -19.49
N ASN A 417 -0.36 4.13 -18.97
CA ASN A 417 -1.08 3.10 -19.72
C ASN A 417 -2.35 2.56 -19.01
N GLU A 418 -3.12 3.44 -18.34
CA GLU A 418 -4.25 3.06 -17.47
C GLU A 418 -5.33 2.21 -18.17
N HIS A 419 -5.46 2.34 -19.50
CA HIS A 419 -6.46 1.66 -20.30
C HIS A 419 -5.96 0.33 -20.90
N VAL A 420 -4.64 0.10 -20.91
CA VAL A 420 -4.02 -1.08 -21.53
C VAL A 420 -4.24 -2.31 -20.63
N ARG A 421 -4.59 -3.43 -21.25
CA ARG A 421 -4.87 -4.69 -20.53
C ARG A 421 -3.94 -5.77 -21.07
N PRO A 422 -3.13 -6.41 -20.23
CA PRO A 422 -2.19 -7.41 -20.72
C PRO A 422 -2.93 -8.68 -21.12
N GLU A 423 -2.74 -9.10 -22.36
CA GLU A 423 -3.28 -10.34 -22.94
C GLU A 423 -2.18 -11.42 -23.06
N VAL A 424 -0.91 -11.01 -22.96
CA VAL A 424 0.28 -11.85 -22.98
C VAL A 424 1.28 -11.36 -21.94
N ALA A 425 2.01 -12.27 -21.31
CA ALA A 425 3.19 -11.96 -20.50
C ALA A 425 4.44 -12.46 -21.23
N PHE A 426 5.53 -11.69 -21.20
CA PHE A 426 6.79 -12.09 -21.83
C PHE A 426 8.01 -11.65 -21.02
N ALA A 427 9.16 -12.23 -21.32
CA ALA A 427 10.42 -11.93 -20.66
C ALA A 427 11.62 -12.40 -21.49
N VAL A 428 12.76 -11.74 -21.33
CA VAL A 428 14.06 -12.27 -21.73
C VAL A 428 14.66 -13.05 -20.57
N ALA A 429 14.60 -14.38 -20.65
CA ALA A 429 15.17 -15.28 -19.66
C ALA A 429 16.67 -15.50 -19.92
N ALA A 430 17.49 -14.63 -19.34
CA ALA A 430 18.93 -14.57 -19.57
C ALA A 430 19.72 -15.71 -18.87
N SER A 431 19.29 -16.11 -17.68
CA SER A 431 19.97 -17.16 -16.91
C SER A 431 19.28 -18.51 -17.03
N THR A 432 20.04 -19.59 -16.85
CA THR A 432 19.51 -20.96 -16.71
C THR A 432 18.48 -21.07 -15.58
N TYR A 433 18.58 -20.22 -14.55
CA TYR A 433 17.62 -20.18 -13.45
C TYR A 433 16.30 -19.56 -13.88
N SER A 434 16.33 -18.39 -14.53
CA SER A 434 15.13 -17.76 -15.08
C SER A 434 14.46 -18.62 -16.15
N GLN A 435 15.24 -19.29 -17.02
CA GLN A 435 14.69 -20.19 -18.04
C GLN A 435 13.91 -21.34 -17.41
N ARG A 436 14.44 -21.98 -16.36
CA ARG A 436 13.72 -23.01 -15.60
C ARG A 436 12.45 -22.48 -14.93
N ILE A 437 12.45 -21.22 -14.48
CA ILE A 437 11.24 -20.59 -13.92
C ILE A 437 10.19 -20.43 -15.02
N MET A 438 10.57 -19.89 -16.18
CA MET A 438 9.68 -19.71 -17.33
C MET A 438 9.10 -21.04 -17.81
N GLU A 439 9.92 -22.08 -17.93
CA GLU A 439 9.49 -23.44 -18.28
C GLU A 439 8.46 -23.99 -17.29
N LYS A 440 8.72 -23.90 -15.97
CA LYS A 440 7.79 -24.35 -14.93
C LYS A 440 6.48 -23.58 -14.93
N LEU A 441 6.50 -22.32 -15.39
CA LEU A 441 5.33 -21.47 -15.53
C LEU A 441 4.72 -21.55 -16.93
N ASN A 442 5.07 -22.56 -17.74
CA ASN A 442 4.50 -22.83 -19.07
C ASN A 442 4.62 -21.64 -20.03
N PHE A 443 5.75 -20.92 -19.99
CA PHE A 443 6.11 -20.01 -21.06
C PHE A 443 6.66 -20.78 -22.26
N GLU A 444 6.26 -20.37 -23.45
CA GLU A 444 6.82 -20.81 -24.72
C GLU A 444 8.14 -20.06 -24.99
N THR A 445 9.17 -20.76 -25.46
CA THR A 445 10.38 -20.11 -26.01
C THR A 445 10.10 -19.69 -27.45
N LEU A 446 10.17 -18.38 -27.72
CA LEU A 446 9.93 -17.82 -29.04
C LEU A 446 11.22 -17.68 -29.84
N ASN A 447 12.32 -17.38 -29.16
CA ASN A 447 13.64 -17.21 -29.76
C ASN A 447 14.74 -17.53 -28.74
N GLU A 448 15.91 -17.94 -29.23
CA GLU A 448 17.08 -18.29 -28.42
C GLU A 448 18.36 -17.73 -29.06
N VAL A 449 19.17 -17.03 -28.26
CA VAL A 449 20.46 -16.45 -28.69
C VAL A 449 21.57 -17.05 -27.84
N ARG A 450 22.68 -17.45 -28.48
CA ARG A 450 23.81 -18.05 -27.78
C ARG A 450 24.82 -17.00 -27.36
N TYR A 451 25.31 -17.07 -26.13
CA TYR A 451 26.30 -16.12 -25.62
C TYR A 451 27.67 -16.25 -26.29
N GLU A 452 27.97 -17.39 -26.92
CA GLU A 452 29.23 -17.55 -27.66
C GLU A 452 29.25 -16.81 -29.01
N ASP A 453 28.08 -16.43 -29.51
CA ASP A 453 27.91 -15.72 -30.78
C ASP A 453 28.00 -14.19 -30.58
N TYR A 454 27.96 -13.73 -29.32
CA TYR A 454 28.05 -12.32 -28.97
C TYR A 454 29.45 -11.95 -28.49
N VAL A 455 30.07 -10.96 -29.15
CA VAL A 455 31.42 -10.47 -28.85
C VAL A 455 31.35 -9.01 -28.41
N ARG A 456 31.95 -8.71 -27.26
CA ARG A 456 32.10 -7.34 -26.74
C ARG A 456 33.53 -7.11 -26.27
N GLY A 457 34.11 -5.96 -26.66
CA GLY A 457 35.47 -5.58 -26.24
C GLY A 457 36.52 -6.63 -26.65
N GLY A 458 36.29 -7.34 -27.75
CA GLY A 458 37.16 -8.41 -28.24
C GLY A 458 37.06 -9.74 -27.49
N LYS A 459 36.16 -9.88 -26.51
CA LYS A 459 35.90 -11.13 -25.78
C LYS A 459 34.49 -11.64 -26.05
N LYS A 460 34.31 -12.96 -26.14
CA LYS A 460 32.96 -13.53 -26.22
C LYS A 460 32.26 -13.36 -24.88
N MET A 461 30.96 -13.21 -24.90
CA MET A 461 30.17 -13.13 -23.68
C MET A 461 30.30 -14.41 -22.85
N SER A 462 30.35 -15.57 -23.51
CA SER A 462 30.64 -16.88 -22.88
C SER A 462 31.95 -16.90 -22.08
N ASP A 463 32.98 -16.19 -22.55
CA ASP A 463 34.29 -16.15 -21.89
C ASP A 463 34.26 -15.32 -20.61
N ARG A 464 33.31 -14.38 -20.49
CA ARG A 464 33.15 -13.48 -19.35
C ARG A 464 32.24 -14.05 -18.27
N ILE A 465 31.18 -14.74 -18.66
CA ILE A 465 30.14 -15.25 -17.73
C ILE A 465 30.36 -16.70 -17.29
N GLY A 466 31.30 -17.41 -17.94
CA GLY A 466 31.61 -18.81 -17.68
C GLY A 466 30.63 -19.81 -18.32
N ASN A 467 30.70 -21.07 -17.90
CA ASN A 467 30.05 -22.20 -18.61
C ASN A 467 28.63 -22.54 -18.14
N VAL A 468 28.10 -21.86 -17.13
CA VAL A 468 26.79 -22.17 -16.51
C VAL A 468 25.64 -21.67 -17.38
N HIS A 469 25.78 -20.48 -17.95
CA HIS A 469 24.77 -19.83 -18.78
C HIS A 469 25.24 -19.84 -20.22
N LYS A 470 24.44 -20.42 -21.12
CA LYS A 470 24.83 -20.61 -22.53
C LYS A 470 24.03 -19.75 -23.50
N THR A 471 22.77 -19.51 -23.18
CA THR A 471 21.84 -18.81 -24.06
C THR A 471 20.95 -17.84 -23.28
N ALA A 472 20.43 -16.83 -23.97
CA ALA A 472 19.30 -16.02 -23.54
C ALA A 472 18.07 -16.43 -24.37
N LYS A 473 16.90 -16.51 -23.74
CA LYS A 473 15.65 -16.93 -24.40
C LYS A 473 14.60 -15.84 -24.32
N LEU A 474 14.03 -15.45 -25.46
CA LEU A 474 12.78 -14.71 -25.48
C LEU A 474 11.65 -15.70 -25.20
N THR A 475 10.89 -15.45 -24.14
CA THR A 475 9.80 -16.34 -23.73
C THR A 475 8.50 -15.57 -23.58
N ALA A 476 7.37 -16.19 -23.92
CA ALA A 476 6.05 -15.59 -23.73
C ALA A 476 4.98 -16.61 -23.32
N ARG A 477 3.92 -16.11 -22.70
CA ARG A 477 2.76 -16.89 -22.27
C ARG A 477 1.50 -16.05 -22.44
N LYS A 478 0.51 -16.58 -23.16
CA LYS A 478 -0.84 -15.99 -23.21
C LYS A 478 -1.49 -16.03 -21.83
N LEU A 479 -2.09 -14.93 -21.40
CA LEU A 479 -2.69 -14.77 -20.07
C LEU A 479 -4.10 -15.31 -19.99
#